data_AF-A0A7C5MC29-F1
#
_entry.id   AF-A0A7C5MC29-F1
#
_cell.length_a   1.000
_cell.length_b   1.000
_cell.length_c   1.000
_cell.angle_alpha   90.00
_cell.angle_beta   90.00
_cell.angle_gamma   90.00
#
_symmetry.space_group_name_H-M   'P 1'
#
loop_
_entity.id
_entity.type
_entity.pdbx_description
1 polymer ?
#
loop_
_entity_poly.entity_id
_entity_poly.type
_entity_poly.pdbx_seq_one_letter_code
_entity_poly.pdbx_strand_id
1 'polypeptide(L)'
;MQGTTILPETIDYIKKHFNTITMNWYIDATPEIIEHSLTIAKHYDYFFFSHSEGVRKNHDYGNSHVKLLHFACDPDIHKPCILDANEKKLHESEITFVGSYYPERERVLSNLLEYNLSI
;
A
#
# COMPACT_ATOMS: atom_id res chain seq x y z
N MET A 1 9.56 -6.44 -3.17
CA MET A 1 9.84 -7.31 -1.99
C MET A 1 9.99 -6.37 -0.81
N GLN A 2 9.09 -6.43 0.17
CA GLN A 2 9.24 -5.66 1.40
C GLN A 2 10.43 -6.22 2.19
N GLY A 3 11.11 -5.41 3.02
CA GLY A 3 12.30 -5.83 3.77
C GLY A 3 12.07 -6.88 4.87
N THR A 4 11.05 -7.74 4.76
CA THR A 4 10.69 -8.78 5.73
C THR A 4 11.62 -10.00 5.72
N THR A 5 12.40 -10.17 4.64
CA THR A 5 13.32 -11.30 4.48
C THR A 5 14.80 -10.90 4.60
N ILE A 6 15.09 -9.61 4.80
CA ILE A 6 16.45 -9.10 4.93
C ILE A 6 16.78 -8.94 6.40
N LEU A 7 17.83 -9.64 6.84
CA LEU A 7 18.32 -9.55 8.21
C LEU A 7 18.83 -8.12 8.54
N PRO A 8 18.59 -7.60 9.75
CA PRO A 8 19.12 -6.31 10.19
C PRO A 8 20.63 -6.18 10.01
N GLU A 9 21.38 -7.24 10.29
CA GLU A 9 22.84 -7.28 10.15
C GLU A 9 23.29 -7.10 8.70
N THR A 10 22.47 -7.56 7.74
CA THR A 10 22.73 -7.35 6.31
C THR A 10 22.58 -5.88 5.95
N ILE A 11 21.61 -5.17 6.53
CA ILE A 11 21.42 -3.73 6.31
C ILE A 11 22.58 -2.95 6.92
N ASP A 12 22.98 -3.27 8.15
CA ASP A 12 24.12 -2.64 8.81
C ASP A 12 25.42 -2.87 8.03
N TYR A 13 25.63 -4.08 7.50
CA TYR A 13 26.75 -4.40 6.62
C TYR A 13 26.74 -3.52 5.37
N ILE A 14 25.59 -3.42 4.68
CA ILE A 14 25.47 -2.61 3.47
C ILE A 14 25.83 -1.14 3.73
N LYS A 15 25.28 -0.57 4.82
CA LYS A 15 25.55 0.82 5.21
C LYS A 15 27.04 1.04 5.48
N LYS A 16 27.66 0.13 6.21
CA LYS A 16 29.07 0.22 6.60
C LYS A 16 30.02 0.11 5.40
N HIS A 17 29.69 -0.71 4.41
CA HIS A 17 30.63 -1.08 3.34
C HIS A 17 30.43 -0.35 2.02
N PHE A 18 29.23 0.17 1.74
CA PHE A 18 28.90 0.71 0.42
C PHE A 18 28.55 2.21 0.41
N ASN A 19 28.64 2.91 1.55
CA ASN A 19 28.30 4.34 1.67
C ASN A 19 27.00 4.70 0.93
N THR A 20 25.95 3.93 1.22
CA THR A 20 24.66 4.04 0.53
C THR A 20 23.55 4.34 1.51
N ILE A 21 22.50 5.00 1.03
CA ILE A 21 21.27 5.25 1.78
C ILE A 21 20.42 3.99 1.72
N THR A 22 19.98 3.49 2.87
CA THR A 22 19.05 2.36 2.93
C THR A 22 17.64 2.83 3.24
N MET A 23 16.68 2.28 2.49
CA MET A 23 15.26 2.51 2.75
C MET A 23 14.45 1.22 2.68
N ASN A 24 13.37 1.17 3.45
CA ASN A 24 12.35 0.12 3.34
C ASN A 24 10.97 0.77 3.15
N TRP A 25 10.14 0.16 2.31
CA TRP A 25 8.78 0.64 2.04
C TRP A 25 7.78 -0.50 2.15
N TYR A 26 6.89 -0.40 3.13
CA TYR A 26 5.77 -1.30 3.33
C TYR A 26 4.54 -0.82 2.58
N ILE A 27 4.13 -1.62 1.60
CA ILE A 27 2.92 -1.40 0.82
C ILE A 27 1.71 -2.11 1.44
N ASP A 28 1.92 -3.21 2.16
CA ASP A 28 0.90 -3.97 2.88
C ASP A 28 0.83 -3.56 4.35
N ALA A 29 -0.34 -3.77 4.96
CA ALA A 29 -0.70 -3.27 6.29
C ALA A 29 -1.11 -4.39 7.26
N THR A 30 -0.49 -5.58 7.18
CA THR A 30 -0.84 -6.65 8.13
C THR A 30 -0.25 -6.38 9.52
N PRO A 31 -0.87 -6.87 10.60
CA PRO A 31 -0.32 -6.74 11.95
C PRO A 31 1.12 -7.25 12.06
N GLU A 32 1.43 -8.39 11.43
CA GLU A 32 2.76 -9.01 11.43
C GLU A 32 3.80 -8.12 10.76
N ILE A 33 3.43 -7.46 9.66
CA ILE A 33 4.29 -6.50 8.97
C ILE A 33 4.59 -5.31 9.87
N ILE A 34 3.57 -4.80 10.55
CA ILE A 34 3.76 -3.65 11.43
C ILE A 34 4.62 -4.06 12.63
N GLU A 35 4.39 -5.21 13.26
CA GLU A 35 5.23 -5.71 14.36
C GLU A 35 6.68 -5.91 13.93
N HIS A 36 6.90 -6.55 12.77
CA HIS A 36 8.23 -6.70 12.19
C HIS A 36 8.91 -5.35 11.98
N SER A 37 8.18 -4.35 11.50
CA SER A 37 8.76 -3.04 11.25
C SER A 37 9.34 -2.37 12.50
N LEU A 38 8.73 -2.59 13.67
CA LEU A 38 9.17 -1.97 14.92
C LEU A 38 10.57 -2.41 15.30
N THR A 39 10.95 -3.65 14.97
CA THR A 39 12.24 -4.23 15.34
C THR A 39 13.35 -3.84 14.37
N ILE A 40 13.03 -3.64 13.09
CA ILE A 40 14.02 -3.41 12.04
C ILE A 40 14.19 -1.94 11.64
N ALA A 41 13.24 -1.05 11.95
CA ALA A 41 13.22 0.32 11.45
C ALA A 41 14.56 1.04 11.67
N LYS A 42 15.11 0.97 12.89
CA LYS A 42 16.37 1.63 13.29
C LYS A 42 17.59 1.31 12.42
N HIS A 43 17.55 0.22 11.66
CA HIS A 43 18.66 -0.18 10.78
C HIS A 43 18.64 0.57 9.45
N TYR A 44 17.50 1.15 9.07
CA TYR A 44 17.32 1.90 7.82
C TYR A 44 17.48 3.40 8.05
N ASP A 45 17.93 4.14 7.03
CA ASP A 45 17.97 5.61 7.07
C ASP A 45 16.58 6.22 6.86
N TYR A 46 15.78 5.58 6.00
CA TYR A 46 14.39 5.98 5.73
C TYR A 46 13.45 4.79 5.79
N PHE A 47 12.26 5.03 6.31
CA PHE A 47 11.26 3.99 6.46
C PHE A 47 9.89 4.51 6.04
N PHE A 48 9.20 3.78 5.17
CA PHE A 48 7.96 4.26 4.58
C PHE A 48 6.82 3.26 4.74
N PHE A 49 5.62 3.78 4.91
CA PHE A 49 4.37 3.03 4.83
C PHE A 49 3.42 3.68 3.82
N SER A 50 2.64 2.85 3.13
CA SER A 50 1.51 3.27 2.28
C SER A 50 0.27 3.74 3.07
N HIS A 51 0.27 3.53 4.38
CA HIS A 51 -0.88 3.71 5.27
C HIS A 51 -0.45 4.32 6.62
N SER A 52 -1.38 5.00 7.29
CA SER A 52 -1.10 5.77 8.50
C SER A 52 -0.87 4.93 9.75
N GLU A 53 -1.42 3.71 9.82
CA GLU A 53 -1.31 2.87 11.02
C GLU A 53 0.13 2.47 11.34
N GLY A 54 0.89 1.99 10.33
CA GLY A 54 2.29 1.62 10.50
C GLY A 54 3.17 2.81 10.89
N VAL A 55 2.91 4.00 10.34
CA VAL A 55 3.58 5.26 10.71
C VAL A 55 3.32 5.59 12.17
N ARG A 56 2.05 5.58 12.60
CA ARG A 56 1.66 5.88 13.98
C ARG A 56 2.32 4.92 14.97
N LYS A 57 2.19 3.60 14.74
CA LYS A 57 2.76 2.58 15.64
C LYS A 57 4.28 2.69 15.74
N ASN A 58 4.98 2.98 14.64
CA ASN A 58 6.43 3.21 14.66
C ASN A 58 6.81 4.47 15.44
N HIS A 59 6.07 5.57 15.25
CA HIS A 59 6.30 6.81 16.00
C HIS A 59 6.09 6.60 17.50
N ASP A 60 5.01 5.91 17.88
CA ASP A 60 4.70 5.57 19.29
C ASP A 60 5.79 4.68 19.91
N TYR A 61 6.44 3.83 19.10
CA TYR A 61 7.57 3.00 19.50
C TYR A 61 8.91 3.77 19.57
N GLY A 62 8.94 5.04 19.13
CA GLY A 62 10.13 5.89 19.13
C GLY A 62 10.92 5.92 17.83
N ASN A 63 10.45 5.27 16.76
CA ASN A 63 11.07 5.30 15.44
C ASN A 63 10.69 6.61 14.71
N SER A 64 11.61 7.58 14.69
CA SER A 64 11.34 8.94 14.19
C SER A 64 11.60 9.16 12.69
N HIS A 65 12.27 8.22 12.02
CA HIS A 65 12.59 8.29 10.59
C HIS A 65 11.53 7.60 9.70
N VAL A 66 10.34 7.33 10.25
CA VAL A 66 9.20 6.73 9.54
C VAL A 66 8.33 7.82 8.91
N LYS A 67 7.91 7.64 7.65
CA LYS A 67 7.06 8.58 6.93
C LYS A 67 5.96 7.88 6.14
N LEU A 68 4.87 8.59 5.91
CA LEU A 68 3.81 8.16 5.00
C LEU A 68 4.25 8.44 3.56
N LEU A 69 4.19 7.42 2.70
CA LEU A 69 4.42 7.53 1.26
C LEU A 69 3.26 6.86 0.52
N HIS A 70 2.37 7.68 -0.03
CA HIS A 70 1.20 7.23 -0.78
C HIS A 70 1.57 6.60 -2.12
N PHE A 71 0.66 5.78 -2.64
CA PHE A 71 0.73 5.33 -4.02
C PHE A 71 0.57 6.52 -4.97
N ALA A 72 1.38 6.55 -6.03
CA ALA A 72 1.22 7.50 -7.12
C ALA A 72 0.25 6.92 -8.17
N CYS A 73 -0.38 7.80 -8.94
CA CYS A 73 -1.04 7.45 -10.19
C CYS A 73 -0.41 8.24 -11.33
N ASP A 74 -0.50 7.70 -12.55
CA ASP A 74 -0.17 8.44 -13.75
C ASP A 74 -1.36 9.34 -14.12
N PRO A 75 -1.26 10.67 -14.02
CA PRO A 75 -2.37 11.58 -14.30
C PRO A 75 -2.71 11.67 -15.80
N ASP A 76 -1.80 11.29 -16.69
CA ASP A 76 -2.08 11.27 -18.13
C ASP A 76 -2.93 10.06 -18.53
N ILE A 77 -2.93 9.02 -17.70
CA ILE A 77 -3.78 7.82 -17.84
C ILE A 77 -5.06 7.97 -17.00
N HIS A 78 -4.95 8.37 -15.73
CA HIS A 78 -6.06 8.45 -14.78
C HIS A 78 -6.76 9.80 -14.85
N LYS A 79 -7.37 10.06 -16.01
CA LYS A 79 -8.12 11.30 -16.30
C LYS A 79 -9.47 10.99 -16.92
N PRO A 80 -10.43 11.94 -16.88
CA PRO A 80 -11.70 11.77 -17.58
C PRO A 80 -11.48 11.44 -19.06
N CYS A 81 -12.18 10.44 -19.57
CA CYS A 81 -12.20 10.09 -20.99
C CYS A 81 -13.58 10.37 -21.59
N ILE A 82 -13.59 10.65 -22.90
CA ILE A 82 -14.84 10.77 -23.66
C ILE A 82 -15.20 9.38 -24.15
N LEU A 83 -16.30 8.86 -23.66
CA LEU A 83 -16.85 7.58 -24.08
C LEU A 83 -17.78 7.75 -25.27
N ASP A 84 -17.70 6.84 -26.24
CA ASP A 84 -18.69 6.69 -27.29
C ASP A 84 -20.01 6.07 -26.78
N ALA A 85 -21.01 5.96 -27.64
CA ALA A 85 -22.33 5.45 -27.24
C ALA A 85 -22.30 3.97 -26.78
N ASN A 86 -21.42 3.15 -27.36
CA ASN A 86 -21.28 1.74 -27.00
C ASN A 86 -20.51 1.59 -25.68
N GLU A 87 -19.43 2.36 -25.50
CA GLU A 87 -18.64 2.38 -24.27
C GLU A 87 -19.46 2.90 -23.09
N LYS A 88 -20.27 3.95 -23.28
CA LYS A 88 -21.19 4.45 -22.25
C LYS A 88 -22.14 3.37 -21.78
N LYS A 89 -22.75 2.65 -22.73
CA LYS A 89 -23.67 1.55 -22.42
C LYS A 89 -22.95 0.39 -21.72
N LEU A 90 -21.70 0.11 -22.09
CA LEU A 90 -20.90 -0.94 -21.45
C LEU A 90 -20.56 -0.59 -19.99
N HIS A 91 -20.35 0.69 -19.69
CA HIS A 91 -19.93 1.19 -18.38
C HIS A 91 -21.05 1.91 -17.62
N GLU A 92 -22.33 1.65 -17.92
CA GLU A 92 -23.50 2.36 -17.36
C GLU A 92 -23.91 1.92 -15.93
N SER A 93 -22.94 1.48 -15.13
CA SER A 93 -23.15 0.99 -13.77
C SER A 93 -23.34 2.16 -12.79
N GLU A 94 -24.22 1.99 -11.80
CA GLU A 94 -24.34 2.94 -10.69
C GLU A 94 -23.13 2.85 -9.76
N ILE A 95 -22.61 1.63 -9.60
CA ILE A 95 -21.45 1.32 -8.77
C ILE A 95 -20.56 0.36 -9.55
N THR A 96 -19.26 0.61 -9.56
CA THR A 96 -18.26 -0.32 -10.08
C THR A 96 -17.23 -0.64 -9.01
N PHE A 97 -17.03 -1.92 -8.74
CA PHE A 97 -15.93 -2.42 -7.93
C PHE A 97 -14.76 -2.78 -8.83
N VAL A 98 -13.55 -2.32 -8.49
CA VAL A 98 -12.32 -2.68 -9.20
C VAL A 98 -11.35 -3.30 -8.19
N GLY A 99 -11.16 -4.62 -8.27
CA GLY A 99 -10.22 -5.32 -7.40
C GLY A 99 -10.37 -6.83 -7.45
N SER A 100 -9.48 -7.53 -6.75
CA SER A 100 -9.52 -9.00 -6.67
C SER A 100 -10.68 -9.50 -5.81
N TYR A 101 -11.17 -10.70 -6.13
CA TYR A 101 -12.16 -11.41 -5.34
C TYR A 101 -11.59 -11.90 -4.00
N TYR A 102 -12.35 -11.66 -2.93
CA TYR A 102 -12.17 -12.24 -1.59
C TYR A 102 -13.55 -12.47 -0.97
N PRO A 103 -13.79 -13.57 -0.22
CA PRO A 103 -15.10 -13.84 0.40
C PRO A 103 -15.62 -12.69 1.28
N GLU A 104 -14.71 -11.99 1.96
CA GLU A 104 -15.05 -10.84 2.79
C GLU A 104 -15.55 -9.66 1.96
N ARG A 105 -15.01 -9.48 0.75
CA ARG A 105 -15.46 -8.44 -0.19
C ARG A 105 -16.79 -8.80 -0.81
N GLU A 106 -16.98 -10.06 -1.20
CA GLU A 106 -18.29 -10.55 -1.66
C GLU A 106 -19.37 -10.26 -0.63
N ARG A 107 -19.13 -10.61 0.64
CA ARG A 107 -20.09 -10.34 1.72
C ARG A 107 -20.47 -8.86 1.82
N VAL A 108 -19.55 -7.94 1.56
CA VAL A 108 -19.83 -6.50 1.55
C VAL A 108 -20.60 -6.10 0.28
N LEU A 109 -20.12 -6.51 -0.89
CA LEU A 109 -20.70 -6.18 -2.20
C LEU A 109 -22.11 -6.75 -2.38
N SER A 110 -22.41 -7.89 -1.76
CA SER A 110 -23.76 -8.49 -1.76
C SER A 110 -24.82 -7.60 -1.11
N ASN A 111 -24.43 -6.63 -0.26
CA ASN A 111 -25.37 -5.64 0.28
C ASN A 111 -25.64 -4.48 -0.70
N LEU A 112 -25.05 -4.51 -1.90
CA LEU A 112 -25.20 -3.48 -2.93
C LEU A 112 -25.88 -4.02 -4.19
N LEU A 113 -26.50 -5.21 -4.13
CA LEU A 113 -27.15 -5.85 -5.28
C LEU A 113 -28.42 -5.14 -5.75
N GLU A 114 -28.97 -4.24 -4.93
CA GLU A 114 -30.07 -3.36 -5.31
C GLU A 114 -29.65 -2.24 -6.28
N TYR A 115 -28.36 -1.98 -6.42
CA TYR A 115 -27.79 -1.05 -7.40
C TYR A 115 -27.40 -1.82 -8.67
N ASN A 116 -27.31 -1.10 -9.80
CA ASN A 116 -26.64 -1.61 -11.00
C ASN A 116 -25.13 -1.73 -10.76
N LEU A 117 -24.72 -2.77 -10.03
CA LEU A 117 -23.34 -3.05 -9.63
C LEU A 117 -22.59 -3.80 -10.73
N SER A 118 -21.39 -3.33 -11.06
CA SER A 118 -20.41 -4.08 -11.87
C SER A 118 -19.15 -4.37 -11.07
N ILE A 119 -18.50 -5.50 -11.38
CA ILE A 119 -17.34 -6.06 -10.69
C ILE A 119 -16.25 -6.39 -11.71
#